data_AF-A0A3L7IV68-F1
#
_entry.id   AF-A0A3L7IV68-F1
#
_cell.length_a   1.000
_cell.length_b   1.000
_cell.length_c   1.000
_cell.angle_alpha   90.00
_cell.angle_beta   90.00
_cell.angle_gamma   90.00
#
_symmetry.space_group_name_H-M   'P 1'
#
loop_
_entity.id
_entity.type
_entity.pdbx_description
1 polymer ?
#
loop_
_entity_poly.entity_id
_entity_poly.type
_entity_poly.pdbx_seq_one_letter_code
_entity_poly.pdbx_strand_id
1 'polypeptide(L)'
;MTFDLAGLAAAGRIDPGWADALTPVQPELFALAEFLDAEVKAGGSFLPGPENVLRAFRAPLDDVRVLIVGQDPYPTPGHPIGLSFAADPHVRPLPRSLVNIYRELHDDLGIAPAETGDLSPWTERGVLLLNRVLTVSPGSAGSHRRKGWETVTDCAITAIAARNKPLVSILWGRDAQMLAPVLGSTPRIESAHPSPLSASRGFFGSRPFSRTNELLIEQGAEPINWRLESTTLW
;
A
#
# COMPACT_ATOMS: atom_id res chain seq x y z
N MET A 1 -23.54 13.30 -7.56
CA MET A 1 -23.25 12.10 -8.38
C MET A 1 -22.96 10.98 -7.40
N THR A 2 -23.60 9.83 -7.47
CA THR A 2 -23.24 8.72 -6.54
C THR A 2 -21.86 8.17 -6.91
N PHE A 3 -20.97 8.01 -5.92
CA PHE A 3 -19.76 7.22 -6.10
C PHE A 3 -20.17 5.77 -6.36
N ASP A 4 -19.83 5.21 -7.52
CA ASP A 4 -20.32 3.90 -7.98
C ASP A 4 -19.20 2.85 -7.96
N LEU A 5 -19.16 2.05 -6.89
CA LEU A 5 -18.19 0.96 -6.74
C LEU A 5 -18.38 -0.14 -7.80
N ALA A 6 -19.63 -0.45 -8.14
CA ALA A 6 -19.93 -1.47 -9.16
C ALA A 6 -19.47 -0.99 -10.55
N GLY A 7 -19.69 0.29 -10.87
CA GLY A 7 -19.19 0.92 -12.09
C GLY A 7 -17.66 0.93 -12.15
N LEU A 8 -16.97 1.20 -11.03
CA LEU A 8 -15.52 1.11 -10.94
C LEU A 8 -15.02 -0.33 -11.18
N ALA A 9 -15.70 -1.33 -10.63
CA ALA A 9 -15.36 -2.73 -10.87
C ALA A 9 -15.59 -3.14 -12.33
N ALA A 10 -16.73 -2.77 -12.91
CA ALA A 10 -17.05 -3.04 -14.31
C ALA A 10 -16.04 -2.38 -15.28
N ALA A 11 -15.45 -1.24 -14.89
CA ALA A 11 -14.41 -0.56 -15.64
C ALA A 11 -12.97 -1.08 -15.35
N GLY A 12 -12.82 -2.13 -14.55
CA GLY A 12 -11.51 -2.69 -14.17
C GLY A 12 -10.65 -1.75 -13.31
N ARG A 13 -11.28 -0.79 -12.63
CA ARG A 13 -10.60 0.22 -11.80
C ARG A 13 -10.38 -0.24 -10.37
N ILE A 14 -11.17 -1.21 -9.93
CA ILE A 14 -11.01 -2.03 -8.73
C ILE A 14 -11.47 -3.45 -9.07
N ASP A 15 -11.06 -4.45 -8.29
CA ASP A 15 -11.59 -5.81 -8.40
C ASP A 15 -13.02 -5.90 -7.81
N PRO A 16 -13.91 -6.73 -8.38
CA PRO A 16 -15.28 -6.89 -7.88
C PRO A 16 -15.36 -7.25 -6.38
N GLY A 17 -14.46 -8.10 -5.88
CA GLY A 17 -14.41 -8.45 -4.47
C GLY A 17 -14.13 -7.23 -3.58
N TRP A 18 -13.28 -6.31 -4.04
CA TRP A 18 -13.08 -5.02 -3.37
C TRP A 18 -14.30 -4.10 -3.44
N ALA A 19 -15.03 -4.08 -4.56
CA ALA A 19 -16.27 -3.28 -4.65
C ALA A 19 -17.30 -3.74 -3.60
N ASP A 20 -17.48 -5.06 -3.46
CA ASP A 20 -18.36 -5.63 -2.45
C ASP A 20 -17.86 -5.31 -1.03
N ALA A 21 -16.56 -5.55 -0.77
CA ALA A 21 -15.94 -5.30 0.52
C ALA A 21 -16.01 -3.83 0.97
N LEU A 22 -15.91 -2.88 0.03
CA LEU A 22 -15.93 -1.44 0.30
C LEU A 22 -17.33 -0.83 0.29
N THR A 23 -18.38 -1.59 -0.01
CA THR A 23 -19.77 -1.13 0.00
C THR A 23 -20.17 -0.41 1.30
N PRO A 24 -19.79 -0.89 2.52
CA PRO A 24 -20.12 -0.22 3.77
C PRO A 24 -19.56 1.21 3.88
N VAL A 25 -18.48 1.52 3.16
CA VAL A 25 -17.80 2.83 3.17
C VAL A 25 -18.01 3.63 1.88
N GLN A 26 -18.94 3.21 1.02
CA GLN A 26 -19.29 3.96 -0.19
C GLN A 26 -19.73 5.41 0.06
N PRO A 27 -20.51 5.73 1.12
CA PRO A 27 -20.81 7.12 1.47
C PRO A 27 -19.55 7.94 1.83
N GLU A 28 -18.59 7.33 2.52
CA GLU A 28 -17.32 7.96 2.89
C GLU A 28 -16.45 8.21 1.65
N LEU A 29 -16.38 7.23 0.73
CA LEU A 29 -15.69 7.39 -0.54
C LEU A 29 -16.30 8.52 -1.39
N PHE A 30 -17.63 8.67 -1.36
CA PHE A 30 -18.29 9.79 -2.02
C PHE A 30 -17.91 11.14 -1.39
N ALA A 31 -17.95 11.25 -0.06
CA ALA A 31 -17.54 12.47 0.64
C ALA A 31 -16.06 12.82 0.38
N LEU A 32 -15.18 11.82 0.32
CA LEU A 32 -13.78 12.00 -0.06
C LEU A 32 -13.62 12.49 -1.49
N ALA A 33 -14.42 11.98 -2.44
CA ALA A 33 -14.42 12.48 -3.80
C ALA A 33 -14.86 13.96 -3.87
N GLU A 34 -15.91 14.35 -3.13
CA GLU A 34 -16.34 15.75 -3.03
C GLU A 34 -15.27 16.64 -2.39
N PHE A 35 -14.58 16.15 -1.36
CA PHE A 35 -13.45 16.84 -0.74
C PHE A 35 -12.32 17.09 -1.75
N LEU A 36 -11.90 16.07 -2.51
CA LEU A 36 -10.85 16.20 -3.52
C LEU A 36 -11.26 17.14 -4.67
N ASP A 37 -12.51 17.08 -5.12
CA ASP A 37 -13.04 18.00 -6.11
C ASP A 37 -13.04 19.45 -5.61
N ALA A 38 -13.35 19.67 -4.34
CA ALA A 38 -13.29 20.99 -3.71
C ALA A 38 -11.86 21.52 -3.63
N GLU A 39 -10.88 20.68 -3.25
CA GLU A 39 -9.45 21.05 -3.26
C GLU A 39 -8.99 21.50 -4.65
N VAL A 40 -9.38 20.76 -5.71
CA VAL A 40 -9.04 21.11 -7.09
C VAL A 40 -9.73 22.41 -7.52
N LYS A 41 -11.02 22.59 -7.20
CA LYS A 41 -11.76 23.84 -7.51
C LYS A 41 -11.19 25.06 -6.79
N ALA A 42 -10.58 24.86 -5.63
CA ALA A 42 -9.88 25.91 -4.88
C ALA A 42 -8.49 26.25 -5.46
N GLY A 43 -8.07 25.62 -6.56
CA GLY A 43 -6.76 25.81 -7.19
C GLY A 43 -5.66 24.92 -6.61
N GLY A 44 -6.01 24.00 -5.72
CA GLY A 44 -5.12 22.97 -5.19
C GLY A 44 -4.98 21.78 -6.15
N SER A 45 -4.23 20.79 -5.70
CA SER A 45 -4.12 19.48 -6.35
C SER A 45 -3.80 18.41 -5.32
N PHE A 46 -3.92 17.15 -5.71
CA PHE A 46 -3.59 16.01 -4.88
C PHE A 46 -2.82 14.95 -5.67
N LEU A 47 -2.16 14.07 -4.93
CA LEU A 47 -1.39 12.94 -5.44
C LEU A 47 -1.88 11.65 -4.75
N PRO A 48 -1.84 10.48 -5.42
CA PRO A 48 -1.53 10.31 -6.86
C PRO A 48 -2.66 10.88 -7.75
N GLY A 49 -2.50 10.78 -9.06
CA GLY A 49 -3.56 11.14 -10.01
C GLY A 49 -4.87 10.39 -9.72
N PRO A 50 -6.04 10.94 -10.08
CA PRO A 50 -7.36 10.38 -9.75
C PRO A 50 -7.50 8.91 -10.12
N GLU A 51 -6.85 8.50 -11.21
CA GLU A 51 -6.90 7.13 -11.69
C GLU A 51 -6.20 6.12 -10.78
N ASN A 52 -5.23 6.59 -10.01
CA ASN A 52 -4.37 5.78 -9.18
C ASN A 52 -4.76 5.79 -7.70
N VAL A 53 -5.69 6.65 -7.26
CA VAL A 53 -6.12 6.75 -5.84
C VAL A 53 -6.54 5.39 -5.27
N LEU A 54 -7.29 4.61 -6.05
CA LEU A 54 -7.79 3.29 -5.65
C LEU A 54 -6.99 2.13 -6.28
N ARG A 55 -5.79 2.38 -6.81
CA ARG A 55 -5.01 1.38 -7.55
C ARG A 55 -4.71 0.12 -6.74
N ALA A 56 -4.46 0.26 -5.42
CA ALA A 56 -4.22 -0.89 -4.54
C ALA A 56 -5.36 -1.92 -4.57
N PHE A 57 -6.59 -1.49 -4.85
CA PHE A 57 -7.78 -2.35 -4.92
C PHE A 57 -8.04 -2.93 -6.31
N ARG A 58 -7.14 -2.74 -7.29
CA ARG A 58 -7.23 -3.42 -8.60
C ARG A 58 -6.82 -4.89 -8.53
N ALA A 59 -5.91 -5.22 -7.63
CA ALA A 59 -5.50 -6.60 -7.42
C ALA A 59 -6.67 -7.40 -6.85
N PRO A 60 -6.88 -8.65 -7.28
CA PRO A 60 -7.97 -9.47 -6.78
C PRO A 60 -7.93 -9.55 -5.25
N LEU A 61 -9.04 -9.19 -4.60
CA LEU A 61 -9.16 -9.27 -3.13
C LEU A 61 -8.78 -10.66 -2.64
N ASP A 62 -9.14 -11.69 -3.41
CA ASP A 62 -8.96 -13.09 -3.07
C ASP A 62 -7.52 -13.59 -3.15
N ASP A 63 -6.66 -12.92 -3.90
CA ASP A 63 -5.25 -13.29 -4.10
C ASP A 63 -4.32 -12.63 -3.07
N VAL A 64 -4.84 -11.70 -2.27
CA VAL A 64 -4.06 -11.03 -1.21
C VAL A 64 -3.60 -12.07 -0.18
N ARG A 65 -2.29 -12.13 0.04
CA ARG A 65 -1.61 -12.97 1.05
C ARG A 65 -0.71 -12.16 1.97
N VAL A 66 -0.29 -10.98 1.54
CA VAL A 66 0.51 -10.07 2.36
C VAL A 66 -0.10 -8.68 2.36
N LEU A 67 -0.22 -8.06 3.53
CA LEU A 67 -0.54 -6.64 3.68
C LEU A 67 0.73 -5.86 4.04
N ILE A 68 1.05 -4.80 3.31
CA ILE A 68 2.06 -3.81 3.70
C ILE A 68 1.38 -2.45 3.84
N VAL A 69 1.49 -1.85 5.02
CA VAL A 69 0.84 -0.56 5.31
C VAL A 69 1.85 0.59 5.33
N GLY A 70 1.65 1.56 4.43
CA GLY A 70 2.29 2.86 4.46
C GLY A 70 1.42 3.94 5.11
N GLN A 71 1.98 5.13 5.29
CA GLN A 71 1.29 6.26 5.92
C GLN A 71 0.36 6.96 4.93
N ASP A 72 0.94 7.59 3.91
CA ASP A 72 0.30 8.35 2.85
C ASP A 72 1.20 8.32 1.60
N PRO A 73 0.71 8.72 0.41
CA PRO A 73 1.52 8.71 -0.80
C PRO A 73 2.74 9.63 -0.68
N TYR A 74 3.76 9.42 -1.51
CA TYR A 74 4.86 10.38 -1.61
C TYR A 74 4.32 11.76 -1.99
N PRO A 75 4.69 12.85 -1.28
CA PRO A 75 4.17 14.17 -1.56
C PRO A 75 4.80 14.82 -2.80
N THR A 76 5.75 14.15 -3.47
CA THR A 76 6.45 14.69 -4.63
C THR A 76 5.66 14.39 -5.91
N PRO A 77 5.28 15.41 -6.70
CA PRO A 77 4.62 15.19 -7.98
C PRO A 77 5.40 14.22 -8.88
N GLY A 78 4.67 13.34 -9.59
CA GLY A 78 5.26 12.30 -10.43
C GLY A 78 5.83 11.10 -9.69
N HIS A 79 5.90 11.11 -8.34
CA HIS A 79 6.36 9.94 -7.58
C HIS A 79 5.25 8.91 -7.36
N PRO A 80 4.16 9.22 -6.63
CA PRO A 80 3.26 8.19 -6.17
C PRO A 80 2.39 7.65 -7.31
N ILE A 81 2.28 6.33 -7.36
CA ILE A 81 1.48 5.61 -8.35
C ILE A 81 0.26 4.91 -7.76
N GLY A 82 -0.09 5.18 -6.50
CA GLY A 82 -1.26 4.59 -5.83
C GLY A 82 -1.00 3.27 -5.09
N LEU A 83 0.27 2.88 -4.94
CA LEU A 83 0.71 1.74 -4.15
C LEU A 83 1.66 2.25 -3.06
N SER A 84 1.53 1.79 -1.82
CA SER A 84 2.41 2.22 -0.74
C SER A 84 3.88 1.90 -1.05
N PHE A 85 4.77 2.84 -0.76
CA PHE A 85 6.22 2.78 -1.03
C PHE A 85 6.65 2.66 -2.50
N ALA A 86 5.73 2.42 -3.43
CA ALA A 86 6.03 2.41 -4.86
C ALA A 86 6.12 3.83 -5.41
N ALA A 87 6.97 3.98 -6.43
CA ALA A 87 7.08 5.19 -7.22
C ALA A 87 6.98 4.86 -8.71
N ASP A 88 6.74 5.87 -9.54
CA ASP A 88 6.75 5.74 -10.98
C ASP A 88 8.08 5.12 -11.47
N PRO A 89 8.06 4.19 -12.45
CA PRO A 89 9.26 3.50 -12.94
C PRO A 89 10.42 4.42 -13.33
N HIS A 90 10.13 5.64 -13.79
CA HIS A 90 11.13 6.60 -14.26
C HIS A 90 11.68 7.50 -13.14
N VAL A 91 11.14 7.42 -11.93
CA VAL A 91 11.59 8.27 -10.80
C VAL A 91 13.04 7.97 -10.44
N ARG A 92 13.91 8.97 -10.60
CA ARG A 92 15.30 8.93 -10.14
C ARG A 92 15.68 10.29 -9.52
N PRO A 93 16.43 10.31 -8.39
CA PRO A 93 16.78 9.17 -7.55
C PRO A 93 15.55 8.55 -6.87
N LEU A 94 15.63 7.27 -6.49
CA LEU A 94 14.54 6.59 -5.78
C LEU A 94 14.23 7.26 -4.43
N PRO A 95 12.97 7.23 -3.97
CA PRO A 95 12.60 7.72 -2.64
C PRO A 95 13.44 7.04 -1.54
N ARG A 96 13.91 7.82 -0.56
CA ARG A 96 14.84 7.31 0.47
C ARG A 96 14.28 6.13 1.27
N SER A 97 12.97 6.10 1.54
CA SER A 97 12.34 4.96 2.19
C SER A 97 12.39 3.70 1.34
N LEU A 98 12.22 3.81 0.02
CA LEU A 98 12.31 2.68 -0.90
C LEU A 98 13.75 2.16 -1.03
N VAL A 99 14.74 3.06 -1.06
CA VAL A 99 16.16 2.69 -1.00
C VAL A 99 16.45 1.85 0.25
N ASN A 100 15.90 2.25 1.40
CA ASN A 100 16.05 1.49 2.63
C ASN A 100 15.34 0.13 2.58
N ILE A 101 14.13 0.06 1.99
CA ILE A 101 13.42 -1.21 1.74
C ILE A 101 14.28 -2.15 0.89
N TYR A 102 14.86 -1.68 -0.20
CA TYR A 102 15.74 -2.51 -1.04
C TYR A 102 17.02 -2.94 -0.34
N ARG A 103 17.58 -2.10 0.53
CA ARG A 103 18.72 -2.51 1.35
C ARG A 103 18.36 -3.64 2.31
N GLU A 104 17.23 -3.52 3.01
CA GLU A 104 16.77 -4.59 3.89
C GLU A 104 16.41 -5.86 3.11
N LEU A 105 15.83 -5.73 1.92
CA LEU A 105 15.54 -6.87 1.04
C LEU A 105 16.82 -7.61 0.61
N HIS A 106 17.88 -6.86 0.31
CA HIS A 106 19.19 -7.41 0.03
C HIS A 106 19.80 -8.11 1.24
N ASP A 107 19.80 -7.45 2.40
CA ASP A 107 20.41 -8.01 3.60
C ASP A 107 19.64 -9.24 4.13
N ASP A 108 18.33 -9.29 3.91
CA ASP A 108 17.46 -10.40 4.33
C ASP A 108 17.50 -11.61 3.39
N LEU A 109 17.41 -11.39 2.08
CA LEU A 109 17.22 -12.45 1.08
C LEU A 109 18.34 -12.55 0.02
N GLY A 110 19.36 -11.69 0.08
CA GLY A 110 20.41 -11.61 -0.95
C GLY A 110 19.90 -11.12 -2.31
N ILE A 111 18.73 -10.48 -2.35
CA ILE A 111 18.13 -9.94 -3.58
C ILE A 111 18.72 -8.55 -3.83
N ALA A 112 19.41 -8.36 -4.95
CA ALA A 112 19.98 -7.06 -5.32
C ALA A 112 18.89 -5.98 -5.40
N PRO A 113 19.18 -4.73 -4.97
CA PRO A 113 18.28 -3.60 -5.14
C PRO A 113 17.87 -3.44 -6.60
N ALA A 114 16.57 -3.28 -6.85
CA ALA A 114 16.09 -2.99 -8.19
C ALA A 114 16.35 -1.51 -8.54
N GLU A 115 16.56 -1.24 -9.83
CA GLU A 115 16.73 0.14 -10.29
C GLU A 115 15.40 0.90 -10.34
N THR A 116 14.28 0.19 -10.49
CA THR A 116 12.94 0.79 -10.61
C THR A 116 12.31 1.13 -9.25
N GLY A 117 11.46 2.16 -9.24
CA GLY A 117 10.59 2.49 -8.11
C GLY A 117 9.29 1.68 -8.07
N ASP A 118 8.99 0.95 -9.15
CA ASP A 118 7.70 0.29 -9.33
C ASP A 118 7.64 -1.06 -8.61
N LEU A 119 6.68 -1.17 -7.69
CA LEU A 119 6.41 -2.37 -6.91
C LEU A 119 5.16 -3.12 -7.39
N SER A 120 4.58 -2.74 -8.54
CA SER A 120 3.42 -3.42 -9.13
C SER A 120 3.58 -4.95 -9.23
N PRO A 121 4.77 -5.51 -9.56
CA PRO A 121 4.94 -6.96 -9.57
C PRO A 121 4.71 -7.64 -8.21
N TRP A 122 4.91 -6.94 -7.09
CA TRP A 122 4.55 -7.49 -5.77
C TRP A 122 3.04 -7.60 -5.62
N THR A 123 2.29 -6.62 -6.12
CA THR A 123 0.82 -6.63 -6.13
C THR A 123 0.25 -7.77 -6.96
N GLU A 124 0.82 -8.04 -8.13
CA GLU A 124 0.49 -9.21 -8.96
C GLU A 124 0.76 -10.55 -8.27
N ARG A 125 1.62 -10.55 -7.25
CA ARG A 125 1.99 -11.73 -6.46
C ARG A 125 1.23 -11.82 -5.14
N GLY A 126 0.18 -11.01 -4.95
CA GLY A 126 -0.67 -11.06 -3.76
C GLY A 126 -0.19 -10.19 -2.59
N VAL A 127 0.65 -9.18 -2.85
CA VAL A 127 1.03 -8.17 -1.85
C VAL A 127 0.15 -6.92 -2.01
N LEU A 128 -0.74 -6.69 -1.04
CA LEU A 128 -1.52 -5.47 -0.97
C LEU A 128 -0.66 -4.33 -0.41
N LEU A 129 -0.31 -3.39 -1.28
CA LEU A 129 0.47 -2.19 -0.95
C LEU A 129 -0.47 -1.01 -0.64
N LEU A 130 -0.93 -0.94 0.60
CA LEU A 130 -1.96 0.01 1.03
C LEU A 130 -1.34 1.15 1.86
N ASN A 131 -1.73 2.40 1.61
CA ASN A 131 -1.48 3.49 2.55
C ASN A 131 -2.68 3.66 3.49
N ARG A 132 -2.48 4.15 4.71
CA ARG A 132 -3.57 4.56 5.62
C ARG A 132 -4.41 5.71 5.05
N VAL A 133 -3.74 6.66 4.40
CA VAL A 133 -4.37 7.77 3.68
C VAL A 133 -4.03 7.61 2.20
N LEU A 134 -5.02 7.67 1.30
CA LEU A 134 -4.80 7.32 -0.11
C LEU A 134 -4.45 8.52 -1.01
N THR A 135 -4.52 9.74 -0.46
CA THR A 135 -4.13 10.96 -1.18
C THR A 135 -3.32 11.91 -0.31
N VAL A 136 -2.61 12.83 -0.93
CA VAL A 136 -1.84 13.89 -0.25
C VAL A 136 -1.76 15.12 -1.15
N SER A 137 -1.64 16.31 -0.56
CA SER A 137 -1.36 17.54 -1.32
C SER A 137 0.13 17.58 -1.69
N PRO A 138 0.51 18.05 -2.89
CA PRO A 138 1.91 18.18 -3.27
C PRO A 138 2.75 18.92 -2.23
N GLY A 139 3.91 18.38 -1.91
CA GLY A 139 4.87 18.93 -0.95
C GLY A 139 4.46 18.83 0.53
N SER A 140 3.23 18.39 0.85
CA SER A 140 2.70 18.45 2.21
C SER A 140 2.30 17.07 2.75
N ALA A 141 3.29 16.29 3.17
CA ALA A 141 3.07 14.98 3.79
C ALA A 141 2.03 15.04 4.93
N GLY A 142 1.08 14.10 4.91
CA GLY A 142 0.01 13.99 5.89
C GLY A 142 -1.11 15.04 5.77
N SER A 143 -1.16 15.85 4.72
CA SER A 143 -2.17 16.92 4.58
C SER A 143 -3.61 16.42 4.55
N HIS A 144 -3.85 15.20 4.07
CA HIS A 144 -5.18 14.59 3.98
C HIS A 144 -5.47 13.61 5.14
N ARG A 145 -4.66 13.60 6.19
CA ARG A 145 -4.96 12.84 7.42
C ARG A 145 -6.25 13.33 8.06
N ARG A 146 -7.03 12.40 8.62
CA ARG A 146 -8.32 12.65 9.28
C ARG A 146 -9.36 13.29 8.36
N LYS A 147 -9.26 13.03 7.05
CA LYS A 147 -10.25 13.47 6.05
C LYS A 147 -11.26 12.38 5.67
N GLY A 148 -11.07 11.14 6.14
CA GLY A 148 -12.00 10.02 5.90
C GLY A 148 -11.33 8.74 5.39
N TRP A 149 -10.11 8.84 4.85
CA TRP A 149 -9.40 7.69 4.28
C TRP A 149 -9.13 6.58 5.29
N GLU A 150 -8.95 6.92 6.55
CA GLU A 150 -8.74 5.95 7.62
C GLU A 150 -9.93 4.99 7.75
N THR A 151 -11.17 5.49 7.67
CA THR A 151 -12.39 4.66 7.69
C THR A 151 -12.44 3.71 6.50
N VAL A 152 -12.09 4.19 5.31
CA VAL A 152 -12.06 3.38 4.08
C VAL A 152 -11.02 2.26 4.20
N THR A 153 -9.82 2.60 4.65
CA THR A 153 -8.72 1.64 4.74
C THR A 153 -8.88 0.68 5.92
N ASP A 154 -9.53 1.08 7.01
CA ASP A 154 -9.94 0.19 8.11
C ASP A 154 -10.95 -0.86 7.61
N CYS A 155 -11.93 -0.44 6.81
CA CYS A 155 -12.86 -1.36 6.16
C CYS A 155 -12.14 -2.36 5.26
N ALA A 156 -11.19 -1.89 4.43
CA ALA A 156 -10.39 -2.76 3.57
C ALA A 156 -9.56 -3.79 4.36
N ILE A 157 -8.90 -3.35 5.44
CA ILE A 157 -8.07 -4.21 6.31
C ILE A 157 -8.94 -5.24 7.04
N THR A 158 -10.12 -4.82 7.52
CA THR A 158 -11.09 -5.72 8.15
C THR A 158 -11.56 -6.79 7.17
N ALA A 159 -11.87 -6.39 5.93
CA ALA A 159 -12.31 -7.32 4.89
C ALA A 159 -11.25 -8.39 4.60
N ILE A 160 -9.97 -8.01 4.41
CA ILE A 160 -8.93 -9.00 4.13
C ILE A 160 -8.65 -9.94 5.31
N ALA A 161 -8.73 -9.44 6.54
CA ALA A 161 -8.51 -10.22 7.76
C ALA A 161 -9.65 -11.23 8.00
N ALA A 162 -10.87 -10.93 7.52
CA ALA A 162 -12.04 -11.79 7.66
C ALA A 162 -12.16 -12.91 6.61
N ARG A 163 -11.29 -12.97 5.59
CA ARG A 163 -11.42 -13.92 4.45
C ARG A 163 -11.18 -15.39 4.81
N ASN A 164 -10.69 -15.72 6.01
CA ASN A 164 -10.23 -17.06 6.38
C ASN A 164 -9.24 -17.66 5.36
N LYS A 165 -8.36 -16.82 4.81
CA LYS A 165 -7.27 -17.19 3.89
C LYS A 165 -5.92 -16.83 4.51
N PRO A 166 -4.82 -17.49 4.11
CA PRO A 166 -3.49 -17.14 4.57
C PRO A 166 -3.21 -15.65 4.39
N LEU A 167 -2.78 -15.00 5.47
CA LEU A 167 -2.49 -13.58 5.49
C LEU A 167 -1.33 -13.29 6.45
N VAL A 168 -0.37 -12.50 6.02
CA VAL A 168 0.68 -11.93 6.87
C VAL A 168 0.69 -10.43 6.71
N SER A 169 0.74 -9.69 7.82
CA SER A 169 0.79 -8.23 7.79
C SER A 169 2.17 -7.72 8.17
N ILE A 170 2.69 -6.77 7.40
CA ILE A 170 3.94 -6.06 7.67
C ILE A 170 3.59 -4.63 8.07
N LEU A 171 3.86 -4.28 9.33
CA LEU A 171 3.49 -3.01 9.94
C LEU A 171 4.73 -2.20 10.30
N TRP A 172 5.10 -1.30 9.40
CA TRP A 172 6.27 -0.45 9.54
C TRP A 172 5.94 0.88 10.21
N GLY A 173 6.43 1.08 11.42
CA GLY A 173 6.22 2.28 12.21
C GLY A 173 4.96 2.26 13.07
N ARG A 174 4.86 3.24 13.98
CA ARG A 174 3.81 3.30 15.01
C ARG A 174 2.41 3.38 14.42
N ASP A 175 2.22 4.21 13.40
CA ASP A 175 0.90 4.40 12.78
C ASP A 175 0.36 3.10 12.18
N ALA A 176 1.21 2.30 11.53
CA ALA A 176 0.84 0.99 11.01
C ALA A 176 0.57 -0.01 12.14
N GLN A 177 1.38 0.00 13.20
CA GLN A 177 1.23 -0.89 14.36
C GLN A 177 -0.09 -0.66 15.12
N MET A 178 -0.67 0.54 15.05
CA MET A 178 -2.00 0.81 15.63
C MET A 178 -3.13 0.01 14.97
N LEU A 179 -2.90 -0.61 13.81
CA LEU A 179 -3.85 -1.51 13.15
C LEU A 179 -3.89 -2.92 13.75
N ALA A 180 -2.98 -3.25 14.66
CA ALA A 180 -2.91 -4.58 15.28
C ALA A 180 -4.26 -5.09 15.83
N PRO A 181 -5.12 -4.26 16.46
CA PRO A 181 -6.44 -4.72 16.92
C PRO A 181 -7.37 -5.14 15.76
N VAL A 182 -7.35 -4.41 14.64
CA VAL A 182 -8.20 -4.70 13.46
C VAL A 182 -7.78 -5.99 12.77
N LEU A 183 -6.48 -6.32 12.83
CA LEU A 183 -5.92 -7.53 12.24
C LEU A 183 -6.18 -8.80 13.06
N GLY A 184 -6.68 -8.68 14.30
CA GLY A 184 -7.01 -9.83 15.16
C GLY A 184 -5.83 -10.80 15.34
N SER A 185 -6.07 -12.07 14.99
CA SER A 185 -5.08 -13.15 15.07
C SER A 185 -4.16 -13.26 13.85
N THR A 186 -4.32 -12.41 12.83
CA THR A 186 -3.45 -12.40 11.65
C THR A 186 -2.00 -12.22 12.09
N PRO A 187 -1.05 -13.07 11.65
CA PRO A 187 0.37 -12.88 11.92
C PRO A 187 0.88 -11.51 11.48
N ARG A 188 1.65 -10.87 12.35
CA ARG A 188 2.19 -9.51 12.14
C ARG A 188 3.71 -9.49 12.29
N ILE A 189 4.36 -8.83 11.35
CA ILE A 189 5.77 -8.45 11.43
C ILE A 189 5.82 -6.95 11.64
N GLU A 190 6.25 -6.55 12.83
CA GLU A 190 6.27 -5.16 13.26
C GLU A 190 7.72 -4.68 13.37
N SER A 191 8.03 -3.51 12.80
CA SER A 191 9.36 -2.90 12.92
C SER A 191 9.29 -1.37 12.81
N ALA A 192 10.42 -0.68 12.96
CA ALA A 192 10.47 0.77 12.73
C ALA A 192 10.16 1.10 11.25
N HIS A 193 9.72 2.33 10.95
CA HIS A 193 9.44 2.72 9.58
C HIS A 193 10.73 2.79 8.74
N PRO A 194 10.72 2.45 7.43
CA PRO A 194 11.90 2.52 6.54
C PRO A 194 12.39 3.95 6.25
N SER A 195 11.79 4.98 6.84
CA SER A 195 12.23 6.36 6.65
C SER A 195 13.62 6.56 7.25
N PRO A 196 14.49 7.40 6.66
CA PRO A 196 15.79 7.74 7.25
C PRO A 196 15.73 8.20 8.72
N LEU A 197 14.59 8.75 9.16
CA LEU A 197 14.38 9.21 10.54
C LEU A 197 14.31 8.07 11.56
N SER A 198 13.99 6.85 11.12
CA SER A 198 13.68 5.72 12.00
C SER A 198 14.33 4.41 11.59
N ALA A 199 14.84 4.27 10.38
CA ALA A 199 15.23 2.97 9.85
C ALA A 199 16.38 2.31 10.63
N SER A 200 17.35 3.10 11.10
CA SER A 200 18.44 2.63 11.98
C SER A 200 17.99 2.21 13.38
N ARG A 201 16.75 2.53 13.78
CA ARG A 201 16.19 2.21 15.11
C ARG A 201 15.44 0.89 15.14
N GLY A 202 15.56 0.06 14.10
CA GLY A 202 14.99 -1.29 14.07
C GLY A 202 14.21 -1.65 12.81
N PHE A 203 14.31 -0.88 11.72
CA PHE A 203 13.87 -1.38 10.40
C PHE A 203 14.95 -2.30 9.83
N PHE A 204 16.21 -1.86 9.88
CA PHE A 204 17.32 -2.68 9.41
C PHE A 204 17.57 -3.87 10.32
N GLY A 205 17.73 -5.06 9.73
CA GLY A 205 17.82 -6.33 10.43
C GLY A 205 16.48 -6.85 10.95
N SER A 206 15.35 -6.25 10.55
CA SER A 206 14.01 -6.74 10.93
C SER A 206 13.57 -7.97 10.14
N ARG A 207 14.24 -8.22 9.01
CA ARG A 207 14.07 -9.38 8.13
C ARG A 207 12.62 -9.64 7.73
N PRO A 208 11.89 -8.61 7.25
CA PRO A 208 10.45 -8.75 7.08
C PRO A 208 10.09 -9.69 5.93
N PHE A 209 10.94 -9.84 4.93
CA PHE A 209 10.61 -10.60 3.72
C PHE A 209 10.75 -12.11 3.92
N SER A 210 11.84 -12.56 4.56
CA SER A 210 12.03 -13.98 4.89
C SER A 210 10.99 -14.45 5.90
N ARG A 211 10.77 -13.66 6.96
CA ARG A 211 9.77 -13.95 7.99
C ARG A 211 8.36 -13.99 7.44
N THR A 212 8.03 -13.12 6.47
CA THR A 212 6.72 -13.19 5.80
C THR A 212 6.55 -14.51 5.05
N ASN A 213 7.58 -14.94 4.31
CA ASN A 213 7.53 -16.19 3.58
C ASN A 213 7.43 -17.41 4.52
N GLU A 214 8.16 -17.42 5.63
CA GLU A 214 8.05 -18.45 6.68
C GLU A 214 6.62 -18.54 7.22
N LEU A 215 6.03 -17.41 7.62
CA LEU A 215 4.65 -17.35 8.15
C LEU A 215 3.58 -17.74 7.11
N LEU A 216 3.82 -17.49 5.82
CA LEU A 216 2.93 -17.96 4.76
C LEU A 216 3.01 -19.48 4.59
N ILE A 217 4.21 -20.05 4.61
CA ILE A 217 4.42 -21.50 4.51
C ILE A 217 3.77 -22.22 5.71
N GLU A 218 3.89 -21.68 6.92
CA GLU A 218 3.20 -22.21 8.11
C GLU A 218 1.67 -22.22 7.98
N GLN A 219 1.12 -21.29 7.19
CA GLN A 219 -0.31 -21.23 6.87
C GLN A 219 -0.69 -22.07 5.63
N GLY A 220 0.25 -22.80 5.04
CA GLY A 220 0.04 -23.61 3.84
C GLY A 220 -0.07 -22.81 2.53
N ALA A 221 0.41 -21.56 2.52
CA ALA A 221 0.48 -20.73 1.31
C ALA A 221 1.87 -20.74 0.69
N GLU A 222 1.91 -20.53 -0.62
CA GLU A 222 3.16 -20.29 -1.34
C GLU A 222 3.85 -19.01 -0.82
N PRO A 223 5.19 -18.99 -0.74
CA PRO A 223 5.93 -17.77 -0.41
C PRO A 223 5.79 -16.71 -1.50
N ILE A 224 6.07 -15.45 -1.16
CA ILE A 224 6.15 -14.36 -2.13
C ILE A 224 7.53 -14.37 -2.80
N ASN A 225 7.54 -14.28 -4.13
CA ASN A 225 8.74 -13.91 -4.86
C ASN A 225 8.94 -12.38 -4.78
N TRP A 226 9.87 -11.95 -3.93
CA TRP A 226 10.17 -10.53 -3.70
C TRP A 226 11.09 -9.90 -4.75
N ARG A 227 11.68 -10.69 -5.66
CA ARG A 227 12.61 -10.17 -6.67
C ARG A 227 11.87 -9.32 -7.69
N LEU A 228 12.32 -8.08 -7.88
CA LEU A 228 11.89 -7.22 -8.97
C LEU A 228 12.93 -7.31 -10.07
N GLU A 229 12.50 -7.60 -11.29
CA GLU A 229 13.41 -7.63 -12.43
C GLU A 229 13.82 -6.21 -12.78
N SER A 230 15.11 -6.01 -13.03
CA SER A 230 15.57 -4.78 -13.65
C SER A 230 15.25 -4.91 -15.12
N THR A 231 14.19 -4.26 -15.60
CA THR A 231 13.99 -4.13 -17.04
C THR A 231 15.11 -3.23 -17.55
N THR A 232 16.16 -3.82 -18.09
CA THR A 232 17.08 -3.10 -18.98
C THR A 232 16.27 -2.76 -20.22
N LEU A 233 15.66 -1.58 -20.23
CA LEU A 233 15.08 -1.03 -21.45
C LEU A 233 16.27 -0.71 -22.37
N TRP A 234 16.45 -1.51 -23.41
CA TRP A 234 17.37 -1.27 -24.51
C TRP A 234 16.85 -0.14 -25.40
#